data_AF-A0A5K0W955-F1
#
_entry.id   AF-A0A5K0W955-F1
#
_cell.length_a   1.000
_cell.length_b   1.000
_cell.length_c   1.000
_cell.angle_alpha   90.00
_cell.angle_beta   90.00
_cell.angle_gamma   90.00
#
_symmetry.space_group_name_H-M   'P 1'
#
loop_
_entity.id
_entity.type
_entity.pdbx_description
1 polymer ?
#
loop_
_entity_poly.entity_id
_entity_poly.type
_entity_poly.pdbx_seq_one_letter_code
_entity_poly.pdbx_strand_id
1 'polypeptide(L)'
;VGILLRAIGYPSDTIIYLAGAEVFGGQRVLIPFRTMFNNLVDRSTLLSKKELLGLFGPETTLPLDLPPPVPEVSKEKQLQEWNKAGPRPRPLPPPPARRIYAHEMEGWYGWITRRPTEPEPSPIDLRKQAHRLLLNALDYIVSVEADAFFPGFDNDGSNWPDFASLVMGHRLYELAAAKTYRPD
;
A
#
# COMPACT_ATOMS: atom_id res chain seq x y z
N VAL A 1 2.64 15.00 11.45
CA VAL A 1 1.52 15.52 10.62
C VAL A 1 0.33 15.98 11.46
N GLY A 2 -0.35 15.12 12.23
CA GLY A 2 -1.59 15.54 12.93
C GLY A 2 -1.42 16.72 13.90
N ILE A 3 -0.34 16.72 14.68
CA ILE A 3 0.02 17.85 15.56
C ILE A 3 0.28 19.13 14.75
N LEU A 4 0.95 19.00 13.61
CA LEU A 4 1.27 20.12 12.72
C LEU A 4 0.00 20.74 12.13
N LEU A 5 -0.93 19.93 11.63
CA LEU A 5 -2.22 20.40 11.13
C LEU A 5 -2.98 21.21 12.19
N ARG A 6 -2.98 20.71 13.43
CA ARG A 6 -3.62 21.38 14.56
C ARG A 6 -2.91 22.69 14.92
N ALA A 7 -1.57 22.71 14.87
CA ALA A 7 -0.78 23.92 15.12
C ALA A 7 -0.99 25.01 14.06
N ILE A 8 -1.24 24.61 12.79
CA ILE A 8 -1.57 25.53 11.69
C ILE A 8 -3.01 26.06 11.78
N GLY A 9 -3.85 25.45 12.63
CA GLY A 9 -5.21 25.93 12.92
C GLY A 9 -6.32 25.13 12.27
N TYR A 10 -6.04 23.94 11.70
CA TYR A 10 -7.10 23.05 11.23
C TYR A 10 -7.85 22.42 12.43
N PRO A 11 -9.18 22.55 12.51
CA PRO A 11 -9.97 21.92 13.57
C PRO A 11 -10.00 20.39 13.44
N SER A 12 -10.30 19.68 14.52
CA SER A 12 -10.44 18.20 14.50
C SER A 12 -11.58 17.69 13.60
N ASP A 13 -12.49 18.58 13.19
CA ASP A 13 -13.60 18.32 12.27
C ASP A 13 -13.20 18.49 10.79
N THR A 14 -11.95 18.86 10.50
CA THR A 14 -11.45 18.94 9.13
C THR A 14 -11.52 17.57 8.45
N ILE A 15 -12.11 17.54 7.25
CA ILE A 15 -12.13 16.36 6.39
C ILE A 15 -10.73 16.17 5.83
N ILE A 16 -10.11 15.04 6.14
CA ILE A 16 -8.77 14.71 5.67
C ILE A 16 -8.85 13.47 4.80
N TYR A 17 -8.43 13.63 3.56
CA TYR A 17 -8.26 12.51 2.64
C TYR A 17 -6.85 11.94 2.75
N LEU A 18 -6.72 10.61 2.88
CA LEU A 18 -5.42 9.93 2.88
C LEU A 18 -5.18 9.19 1.57
N ALA A 19 -4.31 9.75 0.75
CA ALA A 19 -3.76 9.09 -0.43
C ALA A 19 -2.71 8.04 -0.02
N GLY A 20 -2.79 6.83 -0.57
CA GLY A 20 -1.75 5.81 -0.38
C GLY A 20 -1.49 5.33 1.06
N ALA A 21 -2.44 5.47 1.98
CA ALA A 21 -2.30 5.07 3.39
C ALA A 21 -1.80 3.64 3.62
N GLU A 22 -2.18 2.71 2.73
CA GLU A 22 -1.79 1.30 2.78
C GLU A 22 -0.26 1.12 2.67
N VAL A 23 0.41 2.03 1.96
CA VAL A 23 1.86 1.99 1.74
C VAL A 23 2.61 2.27 3.04
N PHE A 24 2.08 3.18 3.87
CA PHE A 24 2.77 3.62 5.09
C PHE A 24 2.43 2.80 6.34
N GLY A 25 2.06 1.53 6.16
CA GLY A 25 1.71 0.62 7.25
C GLY A 25 0.22 0.60 7.59
N GLY A 26 -0.60 1.20 6.73
CA GLY A 26 -2.06 1.11 6.77
C GLY A 26 -2.67 1.59 8.08
N GLN A 27 -3.76 0.94 8.48
CA GLN A 27 -4.57 1.36 9.62
C GLN A 27 -3.78 1.48 10.92
N ARG A 28 -2.76 0.64 11.14
CA ARG A 28 -1.98 0.64 12.39
C ARG A 28 -1.24 1.96 12.64
N VAL A 29 -0.70 2.56 11.59
CA VAL A 29 0.02 3.84 11.68
C VAL A 29 -0.96 5.02 11.76
N LEU A 30 -2.18 4.84 11.26
CA LEU A 30 -3.22 5.86 11.26
C LEU A 30 -4.03 5.95 12.56
N ILE A 31 -3.94 4.98 13.47
CA ILE A 31 -4.65 5.01 14.77
C ILE A 31 -4.46 6.34 15.51
N PRO A 32 -3.24 6.81 15.81
CA PRO A 32 -3.06 8.09 16.50
C PRO A 32 -3.57 9.27 15.68
N PHE A 33 -3.49 9.21 14.35
CA PHE A 33 -4.00 10.28 13.48
C PHE A 33 -5.53 10.38 13.54
N ARG A 34 -6.22 9.23 13.57
CA ARG A 34 -7.68 9.12 13.78
C ARG A 34 -8.14 9.62 15.14
N THR A 35 -7.29 9.56 16.17
CA THR A 35 -7.63 10.17 17.47
C THR A 35 -7.60 11.70 17.45
N MET A 36 -6.90 12.31 16.49
CA MET A 36 -6.80 13.76 16.36
C MET A 36 -7.86 14.35 15.41
N PHE A 37 -8.20 13.61 14.35
CA PHE A 37 -9.16 14.02 13.33
C PHE A 37 -10.17 12.89 13.12
N ASN A 38 -11.45 13.18 13.34
CA ASN A 38 -12.50 12.15 13.24
C ASN A 38 -12.93 11.92 11.77
N ASN A 39 -12.83 12.96 10.94
CA ASN A 39 -13.31 12.96 9.56
C ASN A 39 -12.22 12.51 8.58
N LEU A 40 -11.75 11.28 8.78
CA LEU A 40 -10.72 10.67 7.97
C LEU A 40 -11.32 9.82 6.86
N VAL A 41 -10.98 10.16 5.62
CA VAL A 41 -11.52 9.56 4.41
C VAL A 41 -10.38 8.91 3.62
N ASP A 42 -10.58 7.66 3.23
CA ASP A 42 -9.68 6.91 2.36
C ASP A 42 -10.42 6.60 1.03
N ARG A 43 -9.69 6.18 0.00
CA ARG A 43 -10.30 5.70 -1.27
C ARG A 43 -11.36 4.60 -1.09
N SER A 44 -11.25 3.77 -0.06
CA SER A 44 -12.26 2.75 0.27
C SER A 44 -13.55 3.30 0.85
N THR A 45 -13.50 4.50 1.46
CA THR A 45 -14.69 5.17 2.02
C THR A 45 -15.27 6.19 1.05
N LEU A 46 -14.45 6.72 0.13
CA LEU A 46 -14.87 7.72 -0.85
C LEU A 46 -15.78 7.13 -1.93
N LEU A 47 -15.49 5.91 -2.39
CA LEU A 47 -16.24 5.23 -3.44
C LEU A 47 -17.28 4.26 -2.86
N SER A 48 -18.51 4.34 -3.35
CA SER A 48 -19.49 3.28 -3.13
C SER A 48 -19.09 2.00 -3.88
N LYS A 49 -19.59 0.84 -3.43
CA LYS A 49 -19.35 -0.44 -4.13
C LYS A 49 -19.76 -0.40 -5.62
N LYS A 50 -20.78 0.39 -5.97
CA LYS A 50 -21.26 0.53 -7.35
C LYS A 50 -20.30 1.37 -8.19
N GLU A 51 -19.82 2.49 -7.65
CA GLU A 51 -18.84 3.36 -8.35
C GLU A 51 -17.50 2.65 -8.52
N LEU A 52 -17.08 1.89 -7.51
CA LEU A 52 -15.86 1.09 -7.57
C LEU A 52 -15.94 0.00 -8.65
N LEU A 53 -17.08 -0.69 -8.77
CA LEU A 53 -17.32 -1.62 -9.87
C LEU A 53 -17.39 -0.90 -11.23
N GLY A 54 -17.95 0.31 -11.28
CA GLY A 54 -17.96 1.13 -12.48
C GLY A 54 -16.56 1.58 -12.91
N LEU A 55 -15.68 1.88 -11.94
CA LEU A 55 -14.30 2.30 -12.16
C LEU A 55 -13.45 1.17 -12.76
N PHE A 56 -13.60 -0.05 -12.25
CA PHE A 56 -12.87 -1.22 -12.77
C PHE A 56 -13.48 -1.74 -14.07
N GLY A 57 -14.78 -1.53 -14.28
CA GLY A 57 -15.50 -2.02 -15.43
C GLY A 57 -15.79 -3.53 -15.35
N PRO A 58 -16.28 -4.13 -16.44
CA PRO A 58 -16.63 -5.54 -16.47
C PRO A 58 -15.35 -6.41 -16.42
N GLU A 59 -15.18 -7.16 -15.32
CA GLU A 59 -14.09 -8.10 -15.17
C GLU A 59 -14.50 -9.53 -15.51
N THR A 60 -13.63 -10.25 -16.22
CA THR A 60 -13.79 -11.69 -16.43
C THR A 60 -13.58 -12.47 -15.13
N THR A 61 -14.33 -13.54 -14.89
CA THR A 61 -14.05 -14.45 -13.78
C THR A 61 -12.71 -15.14 -14.01
N LEU A 62 -11.76 -14.96 -13.09
CA LEU A 62 -10.52 -15.72 -13.09
C LEU A 62 -10.65 -16.91 -12.13
N PRO A 63 -10.00 -18.04 -12.42
CA PRO A 63 -9.86 -19.12 -11.46
C PRO A 63 -9.30 -18.55 -10.15
N LEU A 64 -9.89 -18.92 -9.02
CA LEU A 64 -9.33 -18.54 -7.72
C LEU A 64 -7.94 -19.18 -7.60
N ASP A 65 -6.91 -18.37 -7.39
CA ASP A 65 -5.57 -18.82 -6.96
C ASP A 65 -5.70 -19.36 -5.53
N LEU A 66 -6.31 -20.53 -5.39
CA LEU A 66 -6.29 -21.27 -4.15
C LEU A 66 -4.87 -21.82 -4.00
N PRO A 67 -4.22 -21.63 -2.83
CA PRO A 67 -3.00 -22.36 -2.56
C PRO A 67 -3.29 -23.84 -2.76
N PRO A 68 -2.37 -24.61 -3.39
CA PRO A 68 -2.58 -26.03 -3.56
C PRO A 68 -2.93 -26.64 -2.20
N PRO A 69 -3.90 -27.55 -2.13
CA PRO A 69 -4.27 -28.18 -0.88
C PRO A 69 -3.00 -28.71 -0.23
N VAL A 70 -2.78 -28.33 1.03
CA VAL A 70 -1.63 -28.81 1.79
C VAL A 70 -1.74 -30.33 1.75
N PRO A 71 -0.69 -31.06 1.31
CA PRO A 71 -0.76 -32.51 1.26
C PRO A 71 -1.18 -33.02 2.65
N GLU A 72 -2.24 -33.82 2.70
CA GLU A 72 -2.71 -34.47 3.93
C GLU A 72 -1.69 -35.54 4.32
N VAL A 73 -0.61 -35.12 4.96
CA VAL A 73 0.38 -36.02 5.53
C VAL A 73 -0.17 -36.52 6.85
N SER A 74 -0.30 -37.85 7.02
CA SER A 74 -0.74 -38.43 8.28
C SER A 74 0.19 -38.00 9.41
N LYS A 75 -0.38 -37.75 10.60
CA LYS A 75 0.39 -37.29 11.78
C LYS A 75 1.60 -38.19 12.08
N GLU A 76 1.45 -39.49 11.85
CA GLU A 76 2.51 -40.50 12.01
C GLU A 76 3.65 -40.32 11.02
N LYS A 77 3.33 -40.04 9.74
CA LYS A 77 4.34 -39.75 8.71
C LYS A 77 5.05 -38.42 8.98
N GLN A 78 4.32 -37.39 9.41
CA GLN A 78 4.93 -36.12 9.84
C GLN A 78 5.88 -36.33 11.02
N LEU A 79 5.50 -37.16 11.99
CA LEU A 79 6.34 -37.46 13.16
C LEU A 79 7.60 -38.25 12.78
N GLN A 80 7.48 -39.20 11.84
CA GLN A 80 8.63 -39.93 11.30
C GLN A 80 9.57 -39.02 10.50
N GLU A 81 9.03 -38.14 9.65
CA GLU A 81 9.80 -37.13 8.93
C GLU A 81 10.49 -36.15 9.89
N TRP A 82 9.79 -35.74 10.95
CA TRP A 82 10.32 -34.87 12.00
C TRP A 82 11.48 -35.50 12.76
N ASN A 83 11.35 -36.77 13.12
CA ASN A 83 12.39 -37.52 13.84
C ASN A 83 13.58 -37.87 12.94
N LYS A 84 13.36 -37.98 11.62
CA LYS A 84 14.40 -38.26 10.61
C LYS A 84 15.09 -36.99 10.12
N ALA A 85 14.43 -35.84 10.19
CA ALA A 85 15.02 -34.55 9.90
C ALA A 85 16.13 -34.29 10.94
N GLY A 86 17.38 -34.19 10.46
CA GLY A 86 18.54 -33.94 11.30
C GLY A 86 18.48 -32.59 12.04
N PRO A 87 19.59 -32.14 12.64
CA PRO A 87 19.62 -30.83 13.30
C PRO A 87 19.12 -29.76 12.34
N ARG A 88 18.12 -28.98 12.77
CA ARG A 88 17.47 -28.00 11.90
C ARG A 88 18.55 -27.14 11.25
N PRO A 89 18.52 -26.95 9.92
CA PRO A 89 19.39 -25.96 9.30
C PRO A 89 19.17 -24.64 10.06
N ARG A 90 20.26 -23.97 10.41
CA ARG A 90 20.16 -22.67 11.09
C ARG A 90 19.16 -21.82 10.30
N PRO A 91 18.22 -21.12 10.98
CA PRO A 91 17.33 -20.22 10.28
C PRO A 91 18.21 -19.36 9.38
N LEU A 92 17.87 -19.30 8.10
CA LEU A 92 18.56 -18.42 7.17
C LEU A 92 18.66 -17.05 7.86
N PRO A 93 19.78 -16.32 7.70
CA PRO A 93 19.85 -14.97 8.25
C PRO A 93 18.57 -14.25 7.85
N PRO A 94 17.91 -13.54 8.79
CA PRO A 94 16.68 -12.84 8.45
C PRO A 94 16.94 -12.04 7.17
N PRO A 95 16.00 -12.01 6.22
CA PRO A 95 16.16 -11.22 5.02
C PRO A 95 16.64 -9.81 5.43
N PRO A 96 17.53 -9.18 4.66
CA PRO A 96 18.08 -7.87 5.01
C PRO A 96 16.94 -6.96 5.45
N ALA A 97 17.11 -6.32 6.62
CA ALA A 97 16.05 -5.55 7.24
C ALA A 97 15.52 -4.48 6.26
N ARG A 98 14.29 -4.65 5.79
CA ARG A 98 13.59 -3.60 5.03
C ARG A 98 13.08 -2.53 5.99
N ARG A 99 12.76 -1.36 5.44
CA ARG A 99 11.92 -0.37 6.12
C ARG A 99 10.50 -0.97 6.27
N ILE A 100 10.24 -1.60 7.43
CA ILE A 100 9.03 -2.06 8.16
C ILE A 100 7.61 -1.96 7.51
N TYR A 101 7.42 -2.00 6.19
CA TYR A 101 6.08 -1.91 5.57
C TYR A 101 5.72 -3.21 4.81
N ALA A 102 4.59 -3.79 5.21
CA ALA A 102 4.20 -5.19 4.92
C ALA A 102 3.41 -5.41 3.61
N HIS A 103 3.26 -4.39 2.76
CA HIS A 103 2.45 -4.46 1.55
C HIS A 103 3.28 -4.70 0.27
N GLU A 104 4.62 -4.65 0.38
CA GLU A 104 5.56 -5.01 -0.69
C GLU A 104 5.83 -6.53 -0.68
N MET A 105 4.94 -7.31 -1.30
CA MET A 105 5.23 -8.72 -1.62
C MET A 105 6.32 -8.84 -2.71
N GLU A 106 6.59 -7.75 -3.42
CA GLU A 106 7.60 -7.66 -4.47
C GLU A 106 9.02 -7.90 -3.89
N GLY A 107 9.78 -8.76 -4.56
CA GLY A 107 11.13 -9.15 -4.13
C GLY A 107 11.20 -10.16 -2.96
N TRP A 108 10.07 -10.59 -2.37
CA TRP A 108 10.06 -11.77 -1.48
C TRP A 108 10.04 -13.08 -2.26
N TYR A 109 9.57 -13.07 -3.51
CA TYR A 109 9.47 -14.27 -4.33
C TYR A 109 10.80 -14.98 -4.53
N GLY A 110 11.92 -14.26 -4.70
CA GLY A 110 13.22 -14.91 -4.82
C GLY A 110 13.62 -15.72 -3.58
N TRP A 111 13.24 -15.24 -2.39
CA TRP A 111 13.48 -15.94 -1.12
C TRP A 111 12.50 -17.09 -0.89
N ILE A 112 11.21 -16.87 -1.14
CA ILE A 112 10.15 -17.86 -0.95
C ILE A 112 10.29 -19.02 -1.94
N THR A 113 10.57 -18.72 -3.22
CA THR A 113 10.64 -19.72 -4.30
C THR A 113 12.02 -20.36 -4.44
N ARG A 114 13.03 -19.85 -3.71
CA ARG A 114 14.47 -20.22 -3.84
C ARG A 114 14.97 -20.15 -5.29
N ARG A 115 14.37 -19.28 -6.11
CA ARG A 115 14.80 -19.01 -7.48
C ARG A 115 15.45 -17.63 -7.53
N PRO A 116 16.48 -17.43 -8.37
CA PRO A 116 17.10 -16.12 -8.53
C PRO A 116 16.16 -15.11 -9.23
N THR A 117 15.13 -15.59 -9.93
CA THR A 117 14.19 -14.80 -10.71
C THR A 117 12.81 -14.77 -10.08
N GLU A 118 12.18 -13.59 -10.08
CA GLU A 118 10.77 -13.42 -9.72
C GLU A 118 9.89 -14.21 -10.72
N PRO A 119 8.87 -14.95 -10.25
CA PRO A 119 7.94 -15.62 -11.15
C PRO A 119 7.15 -14.60 -11.96
N GLU A 120 6.75 -14.99 -13.18
CA GLU A 120 5.81 -14.20 -13.97
C GLU A 120 4.52 -13.97 -13.18
N PRO A 121 3.99 -12.73 -13.14
CA PRO A 121 2.81 -12.39 -12.36
C PRO A 121 1.58 -13.18 -12.86
N SER A 122 0.75 -13.65 -11.94
CA SER A 122 -0.48 -14.33 -12.33
C SER A 122 -1.46 -13.34 -12.97
N PRO A 123 -2.43 -13.79 -13.79
CA PRO A 123 -3.48 -12.90 -14.32
C PRO A 123 -4.24 -12.15 -13.22
N ILE A 124 -4.35 -12.74 -12.03
CA ILE A 124 -4.93 -12.10 -10.83
C ILE A 124 -4.01 -10.99 -10.31
N ASP A 125 -2.70 -11.19 -10.31
CA ASP A 125 -1.74 -10.19 -9.87
C ASP A 125 -1.72 -8.99 -10.81
N LEU A 126 -1.70 -9.23 -12.12
CA LEU A 126 -1.80 -8.19 -13.14
C LEU A 126 -3.10 -7.38 -13.00
N ARG A 127 -4.22 -8.05 -12.73
CA ARG A 127 -5.49 -7.38 -12.46
C ARG A 127 -5.44 -6.51 -11.22
N LYS A 128 -4.92 -7.04 -10.10
CA LYS A 128 -4.75 -6.27 -8.86
C LYS A 128 -3.85 -5.06 -9.09
N GLN A 129 -2.79 -5.21 -9.89
CA GLN A 129 -1.90 -4.12 -10.27
C GLN A 129 -2.66 -3.06 -11.08
N ALA A 130 -3.47 -3.45 -12.06
CA ALA A 130 -4.32 -2.52 -12.82
C ALA A 130 -5.29 -1.76 -11.91
N HIS A 131 -5.96 -2.44 -10.97
CA HIS A 131 -6.86 -1.78 -10.01
C HIS A 131 -6.11 -0.80 -9.11
N ARG A 132 -4.91 -1.16 -8.65
CA ARG A 132 -4.04 -0.25 -7.87
C ARG A 132 -3.69 1.00 -8.65
N LEU A 133 -3.34 0.88 -9.94
CA LEU A 133 -3.04 2.04 -10.78
C LEU A 133 -4.24 2.97 -10.95
N LEU A 134 -5.45 2.41 -11.16
CA LEU A 134 -6.69 3.19 -11.23
C LEU A 134 -6.97 3.91 -9.91
N LEU A 135 -6.79 3.24 -8.79
CA LEU A 135 -6.96 3.84 -7.46
C LEU A 135 -5.90 4.91 -7.18
N ASN A 136 -4.66 4.71 -7.62
CA ASN A 136 -3.60 5.72 -7.50
C ASN A 136 -3.89 6.95 -8.37
N ALA A 137 -4.54 6.78 -9.53
CA ALA A 137 -5.01 7.90 -10.34
C ALA A 137 -6.11 8.69 -9.63
N LEU A 138 -7.02 8.01 -8.93
CA LEU A 138 -8.02 8.67 -8.09
C LEU A 138 -7.37 9.44 -6.93
N ASP A 139 -6.43 8.81 -6.22
CA ASP A 139 -5.67 9.47 -5.15
C ASP A 139 -4.96 10.73 -5.68
N TYR A 140 -4.40 10.67 -6.90
CA TYR A 140 -3.77 11.80 -7.58
C TYR A 140 -4.77 12.94 -7.83
N ILE A 141 -5.91 12.65 -8.44
CA ILE A 141 -6.94 13.66 -8.76
C ILE A 141 -7.42 14.35 -7.47
N VAL A 142 -7.77 13.57 -6.44
CA VAL A 142 -8.21 14.13 -5.16
C VAL A 142 -7.11 14.99 -4.52
N SER A 143 -5.84 14.57 -4.61
CA SER A 143 -4.72 15.32 -4.06
C SER A 143 -4.46 16.64 -4.81
N VAL A 144 -4.66 16.65 -6.12
CA VAL A 144 -4.53 17.85 -6.97
C VAL A 144 -5.66 18.84 -6.71
N GLU A 145 -6.89 18.36 -6.51
CA GLU A 145 -8.07 19.21 -6.29
C GLU A 145 -8.27 19.64 -4.83
N ALA A 146 -7.53 19.07 -3.88
CA ALA A 146 -7.68 19.39 -2.47
C ALA A 146 -7.39 20.88 -2.17
N ASP A 147 -8.12 21.48 -1.22
CA ASP A 147 -7.86 22.86 -0.77
C ASP A 147 -6.43 23.04 -0.22
N ALA A 148 -5.94 21.99 0.44
CA ALA A 148 -4.60 21.92 1.00
C ALA A 148 -4.01 20.53 0.76
N PHE A 149 -2.74 20.49 0.35
CA PHE A 149 -1.99 19.26 0.16
C PHE A 149 -0.79 19.19 1.13
N PHE A 150 -0.63 18.05 1.78
CA PHE A 150 0.52 17.71 2.61
C PHE A 150 1.22 16.49 2.01
N PRO A 151 2.46 16.61 1.51
CA PRO A 151 3.22 15.48 1.03
C PRO A 151 3.59 14.58 2.22
N GLY A 152 3.32 13.28 2.10
CA GLY A 152 3.65 12.31 3.14
C GLY A 152 5.14 11.91 3.11
N PHE A 153 5.69 11.81 1.91
CA PHE A 153 7.09 11.51 1.66
C PHE A 153 7.43 12.09 0.29
N ASP A 154 8.39 13.00 0.25
CA ASP A 154 8.97 13.57 -0.95
C ASP A 154 10.46 13.20 -0.99
N ASN A 155 10.92 12.71 -2.15
CA ASN A 155 12.29 12.28 -2.43
C ASN A 155 12.72 10.97 -1.74
N ASP A 156 12.44 9.86 -2.42
CA ASP A 156 12.91 8.52 -2.07
C ASP A 156 14.40 8.25 -2.38
N GLY A 157 15.12 9.26 -2.90
CA GLY A 157 16.50 9.12 -3.34
C GLY A 157 16.65 8.37 -4.66
N SER A 158 15.54 8.04 -5.35
CA SER A 158 15.57 7.37 -6.65
C SER A 158 15.95 8.31 -7.80
N ASN A 159 16.05 9.62 -7.55
CA ASN A 159 16.16 10.70 -8.54
C ASN A 159 14.98 10.80 -9.52
N TRP A 160 13.94 9.99 -9.35
CA TRP A 160 12.69 10.08 -10.10
C TRP A 160 11.63 10.80 -9.28
N PRO A 161 10.71 11.55 -9.93
CA PRO A 161 9.62 12.18 -9.22
C PRO A 161 8.69 11.11 -8.63
N ASP A 162 8.49 11.18 -7.33
CA ASP A 162 7.50 10.37 -6.63
C ASP A 162 6.08 10.98 -6.74
N PHE A 163 5.10 10.25 -6.21
CA PHE A 163 3.70 10.68 -6.22
C PHE A 163 3.52 12.11 -5.66
N ALA A 164 4.17 12.41 -4.53
CA ALA A 164 4.07 13.71 -3.89
C ALA A 164 4.66 14.82 -4.78
N SER A 165 5.82 14.56 -5.40
CA SER A 165 6.49 15.48 -6.32
C SER A 165 5.64 15.79 -7.54
N LEU A 166 4.95 14.78 -8.10
CA LEU A 166 4.04 14.95 -9.23
C LEU A 166 2.84 15.84 -8.84
N VAL A 167 2.19 15.55 -7.72
CA VAL A 167 1.06 16.35 -7.23
C VAL A 167 1.49 17.79 -6.94
N MET A 168 2.62 17.98 -6.25
CA MET A 168 3.16 19.31 -5.95
C MET A 168 3.47 20.10 -7.24
N GLY A 169 4.09 19.45 -8.22
CA GLY A 169 4.41 20.06 -9.51
C GLY A 169 3.15 20.49 -10.27
N HIS A 170 2.13 19.63 -10.29
CA HIS A 170 0.86 19.92 -10.95
C HIS A 170 0.12 21.08 -10.27
N ARG A 171 -0.01 21.05 -8.94
CA ARG A 171 -0.65 22.14 -8.17
C ARG A 171 0.09 23.46 -8.35
N LEU A 172 1.42 23.44 -8.37
CA LEU A 172 2.22 24.64 -8.60
C LEU A 172 1.96 25.27 -9.98
N TYR A 173 1.77 24.44 -11.01
CA TYR A 173 1.59 24.90 -12.39
C TYR A 173 0.15 25.36 -12.69
N GLU A 174 -0.86 24.56 -12.33
CA GLU A 174 -2.27 24.85 -12.69
C GLU A 174 -3.04 25.58 -11.60
N LEU A 175 -2.67 25.39 -10.33
CA LEU A 175 -3.44 25.83 -9.17
C LEU A 175 -2.57 26.65 -8.21
N ALA A 176 -1.94 27.71 -8.71
CA ALA A 176 -1.00 28.53 -7.93
C ALA A 176 -1.58 29.11 -6.62
N ALA A 177 -2.91 29.23 -6.49
CA ALA A 177 -3.59 29.64 -5.27
C ALA A 177 -3.83 28.51 -4.25
N ALA A 178 -3.69 27.24 -4.67
CA ALA A 178 -3.94 26.08 -3.84
C ALA A 178 -2.79 25.84 -2.86
N LYS A 179 -3.12 25.63 -1.58
CA LYS A 179 -2.11 25.53 -0.53
C LYS A 179 -1.39 24.19 -0.62
N THR A 180 -0.07 24.24 -0.65
CA THR A 180 0.77 23.03 -0.62
C THR A 180 1.83 23.24 0.45
N TYR A 181 1.79 22.43 1.49
CA TYR A 181 2.71 22.53 2.61
C TYR A 181 3.95 21.69 2.32
N ARG A 182 5.11 22.21 2.72
CA ARG A 182 6.41 21.58 2.55
C ARG A 182 7.10 21.56 3.91
N PRO A 183 7.16 20.39 4.60
CA PRO A 183 7.62 20.30 5.98
C PRO A 183 9.16 20.26 6.15
N ASP A 184 9.91 20.61 5.12
CA ASP A 184 11.37 20.80 5.06
C ASP A 184 11.90 21.95 5.94
#